data_AF-A0A8T2E7C3-F1
#
_entry.id   AF-A0A8T2E7C3-F1
#
_cell.length_a   1.000
_cell.length_b   1.000
_cell.length_c   1.000
_cell.angle_alpha   90.00
_cell.angle_beta   90.00
_cell.angle_gamma   90.00
#
_symmetry.space_group_name_H-M   'P 1'
#
loop_
_entity.id
_entity.type
_entity.pdbx_description
1 polymer ?
#
loop_
_entity_poly.entity_id
_entity_poly.type
_entity_poly.pdbx_seq_one_letter_code
_entity_poly.pdbx_strand_id
1 'polypeptide(L)'
;MFRNGCKLICGSVMALIQFGSSCVAQWGILRPQFAVKAFYPSRLESHHDNCISQINCLGASRSSMFAQGSLPFLSLTGVSPNTHSRRGARFTVRADTDFYSVLGVSKNATKAEIKSAYRKLARSYHPDVNKDAGAEDKFKEISNAYEILSDDEKRSLYDRYGEAGVKGAGMGGMGDYSNPFDLFESLFEGMGGMGGMGGGMGSRGSRSRAIDGEDEYYSLILNFKEAVFGIEKEIEISRLESCGTCNGSGAKAGTKPTKCKTCGGQGQVVASTRTPLGVFQQVMTCSPCNGTGEISKPCGACSGDGRVRRTKRISLKVPAGVDSGSRLRVRGEGNAGKRGGSPGDLFAVIEVIPDPVLKRDDTNILYTCKISYVDAILGTTLKVPTVDGEVDLKVPAGTQPSTTLVMAKKGVPVLNKSKMRGDQLVRVQVEIPKRLSKEEKMLVEELADMSKNKVANSRR
;
A
#
# COMPACT_ATOMS: atom_id res chain seq x y z
N MET A 1 -63.65 -44.64 29.62
CA MET A 1 -64.45 -43.70 28.81
C MET A 1 -64.01 -43.82 27.36
N PHE A 2 -64.92 -44.33 26.52
CA PHE A 2 -65.05 -44.35 25.04
C PHE A 2 -63.88 -43.83 24.18
N ARG A 3 -63.23 -44.55 23.26
CA ARG A 3 -63.57 -45.62 22.28
C ARG A 3 -64.42 -45.16 21.07
N ASN A 4 -63.81 -45.29 19.88
CA ASN A 4 -64.37 -45.35 18.50
C ASN A 4 -64.94 -44.04 17.91
N GLY A 5 -64.79 -43.68 16.64
CA GLY A 5 -64.17 -44.30 15.46
C GLY A 5 -64.66 -43.56 14.20
N CYS A 6 -63.92 -43.60 13.10
CA CYS A 6 -64.51 -43.47 11.77
C CYS A 6 -63.58 -44.10 10.71
N LYS A 7 -64.12 -45.13 10.05
CA LYS A 7 -63.58 -45.87 8.88
C LYS A 7 -64.27 -45.34 7.62
N LEU A 8 -63.56 -45.30 6.49
CA LEU A 8 -64.01 -45.59 5.09
C LEU A 8 -62.81 -45.24 4.16
N ILE A 9 -62.01 -46.18 3.63
CA ILE A 9 -62.19 -47.21 2.58
C ILE A 9 -62.08 -46.69 1.13
N CYS A 10 -61.14 -47.32 0.39
CA CYS A 10 -60.96 -47.44 -1.08
C CYS A 10 -60.59 -46.19 -1.91
N GLY A 11 -59.70 -46.25 -2.89
CA GLY A 11 -58.99 -47.37 -3.50
C GLY A 11 -58.02 -46.87 -4.60
N SER A 12 -56.96 -47.65 -4.83
CA SER A 12 -56.07 -47.58 -6.00
C SER A 12 -56.84 -47.68 -7.32
N VAL A 13 -56.27 -47.16 -8.41
CA VAL A 13 -55.98 -47.92 -9.65
C VAL A 13 -55.15 -47.06 -10.62
N MET A 14 -54.09 -47.69 -11.11
CA MET A 14 -53.20 -47.27 -12.20
C MET A 14 -53.96 -47.15 -13.53
N ALA A 15 -53.58 -46.20 -14.38
CA ALA A 15 -53.89 -46.25 -15.81
C ALA A 15 -52.59 -46.27 -16.62
N LEU A 16 -52.28 -47.47 -17.14
CA LEU A 16 -51.38 -47.72 -18.26
C LEU A 16 -52.20 -47.63 -19.55
N ILE A 17 -51.78 -46.81 -20.52
CA ILE A 17 -52.14 -46.99 -21.93
C ILE A 17 -50.89 -46.76 -22.78
N GLN A 18 -50.66 -47.68 -23.70
CA GLN A 18 -49.55 -47.81 -24.62
C GLN A 18 -50.09 -47.82 -26.07
N PHE A 19 -49.18 -47.69 -27.04
CA PHE A 19 -49.32 -47.77 -28.51
C PHE A 19 -49.60 -46.43 -29.24
N GLY A 20 -48.88 -46.05 -30.32
CA GLY A 20 -47.82 -46.73 -31.06
C GLY A 20 -47.12 -45.82 -32.09
N SER A 21 -46.04 -46.38 -32.66
CA SER A 21 -45.32 -46.20 -33.95
C SER A 21 -45.81 -45.11 -34.92
N SER A 22 -45.03 -44.43 -35.76
CA SER A 22 -43.70 -44.62 -36.38
C SER A 22 -43.45 -43.41 -37.31
N CYS A 23 -42.19 -42.96 -37.51
CA CYS A 23 -41.58 -42.60 -38.82
C CYS A 23 -40.36 -41.66 -38.73
N VAL A 24 -39.22 -42.19 -39.21
CA VAL A 24 -38.28 -41.62 -40.22
C VAL A 24 -37.30 -40.46 -39.86
N ALA A 25 -36.11 -40.58 -40.45
CA ALA A 25 -34.97 -39.65 -40.64
C ALA A 25 -33.98 -39.55 -39.46
N GLN A 26 -32.82 -40.22 -39.48
CA GLN A 26 -31.67 -40.18 -40.40
C GLN A 26 -30.87 -38.86 -40.34
N TRP A 27 -29.73 -38.93 -39.63
CA TRP A 27 -28.46 -38.22 -39.81
C TRP A 27 -28.45 -36.68 -39.71
N GLY A 28 -27.76 -36.18 -38.68
CA GLY A 28 -27.36 -34.78 -38.57
C GLY A 28 -26.52 -34.53 -37.33
N ILE A 29 -25.23 -34.85 -37.40
CA ILE A 29 -24.22 -34.42 -36.41
C ILE A 29 -24.09 -32.90 -36.55
N LEU A 30 -24.71 -32.15 -35.65
CA LEU A 30 -24.53 -30.70 -35.52
C LEU A 30 -23.96 -30.40 -34.13
N ARG A 31 -22.65 -30.13 -34.13
CA ARG A 31 -21.94 -29.47 -33.04
C ARG A 31 -22.58 -28.11 -32.76
N PRO A 32 -22.97 -27.78 -31.51
CA PRO A 32 -23.17 -26.38 -31.16
C PRO A 32 -21.80 -25.72 -31.01
N GLN A 33 -21.44 -24.87 -31.96
CA GLN A 33 -20.36 -23.90 -31.79
C GLN A 33 -20.82 -22.90 -30.72
N PHE A 34 -20.19 -22.93 -29.56
CA PHE A 34 -20.29 -21.85 -28.58
C PHE A 34 -19.69 -20.59 -29.21
N ALA A 35 -20.55 -19.60 -29.48
CA ALA A 35 -20.15 -18.25 -29.84
C ALA A 35 -19.45 -17.62 -28.63
N VAL A 36 -18.12 -17.58 -28.67
CA VAL A 36 -17.30 -16.80 -27.75
C VAL A 36 -17.44 -15.33 -28.14
N LYS A 37 -18.20 -14.58 -27.34
CA LYS A 37 -18.27 -13.12 -27.44
C LYS A 37 -16.95 -12.56 -26.89
N ALA A 38 -16.00 -12.29 -27.79
CA ALA A 38 -14.76 -11.62 -27.45
C ALA A 38 -15.05 -10.17 -27.05
N PHE A 39 -14.96 -9.88 -25.75
CA PHE A 39 -14.93 -8.51 -25.25
C PHE A 39 -13.49 -8.02 -25.39
N TYR A 40 -13.27 -7.09 -26.31
CA TYR A 40 -12.02 -6.35 -26.45
C TYR A 40 -11.86 -5.40 -25.25
N PRO A 41 -10.74 -5.42 -24.50
CA PRO A 41 -10.42 -4.33 -23.61
C PRO A 41 -9.90 -3.14 -24.42
N SER A 42 -10.64 -2.03 -24.34
CA SER A 42 -10.23 -0.71 -24.82
C SER A 42 -8.92 -0.29 -24.17
N ARG A 43 -7.91 -0.12 -25.01
CA ARG A 43 -6.60 0.43 -24.70
C ARG A 43 -6.77 1.93 -24.41
N LEU A 44 -6.44 2.35 -23.19
CA LEU A 44 -6.21 3.76 -22.86
C LEU A 44 -4.92 4.20 -23.56
N GLU A 45 -5.06 4.93 -24.66
CA GLU A 45 -4.00 5.75 -25.23
C GLU A 45 -4.07 7.15 -24.61
N SER A 46 -3.00 7.53 -23.92
CA SER A 46 -2.73 8.88 -23.46
C SER A 46 -2.40 9.77 -24.65
N HIS A 47 -3.33 10.65 -25.02
CA HIS A 47 -3.04 11.77 -25.90
C HIS A 47 -2.12 12.77 -25.18
N HIS A 48 -0.87 12.82 -25.66
CA HIS A 48 0.02 13.94 -25.49
C HIS A 48 -0.29 14.92 -26.64
N ASP A 49 -0.97 16.03 -26.35
CA ASP A 49 -1.03 17.17 -27.26
C ASP A 49 -0.26 18.35 -26.67
N ASN A 50 0.68 18.81 -27.49
CA ASN A 50 1.55 19.95 -27.29
C ASN A 50 0.76 21.26 -27.22
N CYS A 51 1.21 22.17 -26.35
CA CYS A 51 1.05 23.60 -26.55
C CYS A 51 2.36 24.31 -26.18
N ILE A 52 3.24 24.42 -27.17
CA ILE A 52 4.32 25.41 -27.23
C ILE A 52 3.87 26.46 -28.23
N SER A 53 3.56 27.66 -27.76
CA SER A 53 3.31 28.83 -28.61
C SER A 53 4.62 29.58 -28.84
N GLN A 54 5.22 29.35 -30.02
CA GLN A 54 6.20 30.26 -30.61
C GLN A 54 5.45 31.37 -31.35
N ILE A 55 5.86 32.61 -31.12
CA ILE A 55 5.39 33.81 -31.82
C ILE A 55 6.24 34.04 -33.08
N ASN A 56 5.52 34.39 -34.16
CA ASN A 56 5.95 34.64 -35.53
C ASN A 56 6.94 35.79 -35.72
N CYS A 57 7.75 35.67 -36.78
CA CYS A 57 8.38 36.78 -37.49
C CYS A 57 7.77 36.87 -38.90
N LEU A 58 7.15 37.99 -39.26
CA LEU A 58 6.96 38.39 -40.66
C LEU A 58 7.17 39.90 -40.83
N GLY A 59 7.70 40.23 -42.01
CA GLY A 59 8.27 41.51 -42.38
C GLY A 59 7.29 42.67 -42.47
N ALA A 60 7.87 43.86 -42.39
CA ALA A 60 7.20 45.14 -42.52
C ALA A 60 6.89 45.49 -43.99
N SER A 61 5.86 46.32 -44.18
CA SER A 61 5.82 47.39 -45.20
C SER A 61 4.68 48.37 -44.93
N ARG A 62 5.05 49.66 -44.79
CA ARG A 62 4.38 50.90 -45.29
C ARG A 62 2.92 51.17 -44.83
N SER A 63 2.42 52.37 -44.51
CA SER A 63 2.88 53.76 -44.49
C SER A 63 1.65 54.65 -44.13
N SER A 64 1.84 55.78 -43.40
CA SER A 64 1.15 57.09 -43.60
C SER A 64 -0.35 57.20 -43.18
N MET A 65 -0.97 58.26 -42.62
CA MET A 65 -0.66 59.64 -42.18
C MET A 65 -1.80 60.21 -41.26
N PHE A 66 -1.50 61.35 -40.60
CA PHE A 66 -2.37 62.45 -40.09
C PHE A 66 -3.25 62.19 -38.82
N ALA A 67 -2.95 62.80 -37.65
CA ALA A 67 -3.21 64.20 -37.17
C ALA A 67 -4.45 64.21 -36.24
N GLN A 68 -4.61 64.96 -35.14
CA GLN A 68 -3.92 66.06 -34.43
C GLN A 68 -4.61 66.19 -33.04
N GLY A 69 -3.91 66.64 -31.97
CA GLY A 69 -4.58 67.26 -30.79
C GLY A 69 -3.96 67.03 -29.39
N SER A 70 -2.97 67.87 -29.02
CA SER A 70 -2.64 68.44 -27.67
C SER A 70 -2.73 67.57 -26.39
N LEU A 71 -1.62 67.06 -25.80
CA LEU A 71 -0.69 67.67 -24.80
C LEU A 71 -1.25 67.82 -23.35
N PRO A 72 -0.44 67.78 -22.27
CA PRO A 72 0.50 66.73 -21.84
C PRO A 72 0.49 66.48 -20.29
N PHE A 73 1.06 65.37 -19.81
CA PHE A 73 1.62 65.32 -18.45
C PHE A 73 3.02 64.70 -18.49
N LEU A 74 3.98 65.48 -18.01
CA LEU A 74 5.42 65.23 -18.04
C LEU A 74 5.84 64.31 -16.89
N SER A 75 6.57 63.23 -17.21
CA SER A 75 7.84 62.92 -16.54
C SER A 75 8.66 61.94 -17.40
N LEU A 76 9.73 62.48 -17.99
CA LEU A 76 10.85 61.80 -18.64
C LEU A 76 12.03 61.96 -17.67
N THR A 77 12.83 60.94 -17.38
CA THR A 77 13.99 60.48 -18.17
C THR A 77 14.65 59.36 -17.33
N GLY A 78 15.31 58.32 -17.84
CA GLY A 78 15.70 57.95 -19.18
C GLY A 78 16.94 57.04 -19.10
N VAL A 79 17.12 56.24 -20.16
CA VAL A 79 18.38 55.62 -20.61
C VAL A 79 18.76 54.24 -20.04
N SER A 80 18.56 53.24 -20.90
CA SER A 80 19.47 52.10 -21.09
C SER A 80 20.07 52.25 -22.49
N PRO A 81 21.33 51.84 -22.75
CA PRO A 81 21.45 50.65 -23.58
C PRO A 81 22.66 49.74 -23.30
N ASN A 82 22.41 48.44 -23.44
CA ASN A 82 23.22 47.38 -24.08
C ASN A 82 24.77 47.49 -24.08
N THR A 83 25.44 46.45 -23.58
CA THR A 83 26.27 45.50 -24.38
C THR A 83 27.05 44.53 -23.47
N HIS A 84 27.04 43.26 -23.86
CA HIS A 84 27.87 42.21 -23.26
C HIS A 84 29.37 42.50 -23.45
N SER A 85 30.14 42.41 -22.36
CA SER A 85 31.58 42.16 -22.40
C SER A 85 31.94 41.18 -21.29
N ARG A 86 32.33 39.96 -21.69
CA ARG A 86 32.98 38.96 -20.83
C ARG A 86 34.22 39.59 -20.19
N ARG A 87 34.30 39.61 -18.86
CA ARG A 87 35.57 39.75 -18.13
C ARG A 87 35.74 38.58 -17.19
N GLY A 88 36.90 37.95 -17.32
CA GLY A 88 37.24 36.66 -16.77
C GLY A 88 37.06 36.56 -15.27
N ALA A 89 36.53 35.42 -14.84
CA ALA A 89 36.67 34.96 -13.47
C ALA A 89 38.17 34.91 -13.13
N ARG A 90 38.60 35.78 -12.23
CA ARG A 90 39.83 35.57 -11.47
C ARG A 90 39.58 34.32 -10.62
N PHE A 91 40.16 33.19 -11.02
CA PHE A 91 40.29 32.04 -10.14
C PHE A 91 41.20 32.43 -8.98
N THR A 92 40.61 32.74 -7.83
CA THR A 92 41.34 32.69 -6.57
C THR A 92 41.49 31.20 -6.25
N VAL A 93 42.66 30.64 -6.57
CA VAL A 93 43.04 29.30 -6.12
C VAL A 93 43.12 29.38 -4.60
N ARG A 94 42.11 28.86 -3.90
CA ARG A 94 42.26 28.49 -2.48
C ARG A 94 43.28 27.36 -2.47
N ALA A 95 44.36 27.52 -1.72
CA ALA A 95 45.27 26.42 -1.46
C ALA A 95 44.46 25.28 -0.82
N ASP A 96 44.49 24.09 -1.43
CA ASP A 96 43.85 22.90 -0.88
C ASP A 96 44.26 22.74 0.59
N THR A 97 43.29 22.58 1.47
CA THR A 97 43.51 22.50 2.91
C THR A 97 44.07 21.14 3.29
N ASP A 98 45.32 21.10 3.76
CA ASP A 98 45.95 19.86 4.26
C ASP A 98 45.09 19.25 5.40
N PHE A 99 44.78 17.95 5.37
CA PHE A 99 43.98 17.29 6.41
C PHE A 99 44.61 17.37 7.81
N TYR A 100 45.95 17.42 7.87
CA TYR A 100 46.68 17.68 9.11
C TYR A 100 46.40 19.09 9.66
N SER A 101 46.26 20.08 8.79
CA SER A 101 45.92 21.46 9.16
C SER A 101 44.46 21.59 9.63
N VAL A 102 43.55 20.83 9.03
CA VAL A 102 42.13 20.76 9.44
C VAL A 102 41.99 20.20 10.86
N LEU A 103 42.76 19.17 11.20
CA LEU A 103 42.79 18.62 12.56
C LEU A 103 43.70 19.41 13.52
N GLY A 104 44.48 20.37 13.04
CA GLY A 104 45.41 21.16 13.85
C GLY A 104 46.58 20.34 14.41
N VAL A 105 47.02 19.31 13.69
CA VAL A 105 48.10 18.39 14.10
C VAL A 105 49.27 18.43 13.12
N SER A 106 50.47 18.03 13.57
CA SER A 106 51.64 17.96 12.70
C SER A 106 51.54 16.78 11.72
N LYS A 107 52.24 16.85 10.57
CA LYS A 107 52.31 15.74 9.61
C LYS A 107 52.93 14.46 10.21
N ASN A 108 53.78 14.64 11.23
CA ASN A 108 54.41 13.55 11.98
C ASN A 108 53.58 13.08 13.20
N ALA A 109 52.32 13.53 13.34
CA ALA A 109 51.49 13.19 14.49
C ALA A 109 51.21 11.69 14.59
N THR A 110 51.24 11.17 15.80
CA THR A 110 50.88 9.79 16.10
C THR A 110 49.37 9.58 15.99
N LYS A 111 48.91 8.34 15.78
CA LYS A 111 47.46 8.04 15.71
C LYS A 111 46.70 8.47 16.97
N ALA A 112 47.36 8.38 18.13
CA ALA A 112 46.78 8.81 19.40
C ALA A 112 46.54 10.32 19.44
N GLU A 113 47.46 11.12 18.90
CA GLU A 113 47.34 12.57 18.79
C GLU A 113 46.24 12.97 17.79
N ILE A 114 46.19 12.32 16.63
CA ILE A 114 45.14 12.52 15.61
C ILE A 114 43.75 12.23 16.19
N LYS A 115 43.60 11.11 16.89
CA LYS A 115 42.34 10.72 17.55
C LYS A 115 41.97 11.68 18.69
N SER A 116 42.94 12.19 19.43
CA SER A 116 42.72 13.17 20.50
C SER A 116 42.26 14.51 19.93
N ALA A 117 42.89 14.99 18.85
CA ALA A 117 42.52 16.23 18.16
C ALA A 117 41.11 16.16 17.56
N TYR A 118 40.80 15.06 16.86
CA TYR A 118 39.45 14.80 16.34
C TYR A 118 38.39 14.85 17.44
N ARG A 119 38.61 14.16 18.57
CA ARG A 119 37.65 14.16 19.70
C ARG A 119 37.44 15.54 20.31
N LYS A 120 38.47 16.40 20.32
CA LYS A 120 38.34 17.78 20.80
C LYS A 120 37.50 18.61 19.84
N LEU A 121 37.81 18.57 18.55
CA LEU A 121 37.13 19.35 17.51
C LEU A 121 35.68 18.86 17.27
N ALA A 122 35.45 17.55 17.25
CA ALA A 122 34.13 16.97 17.08
C ALA A 122 33.15 17.36 18.18
N ARG A 123 33.62 17.54 19.43
CA ARG A 123 32.78 18.05 20.53
C ARG A 123 32.48 19.55 20.40
N SER A 124 33.43 20.33 19.91
CA SER A 124 33.28 21.78 19.74
C SER A 124 32.39 22.17 18.54
N TYR A 125 32.34 21.32 17.51
CA TYR A 125 31.58 21.55 16.27
C TYR A 125 30.41 20.57 16.09
N HIS A 126 30.00 19.86 17.15
CA HIS A 126 28.83 18.98 17.08
C HIS A 126 27.57 19.81 16.84
N PRO A 127 26.65 19.42 15.93
CA PRO A 127 25.45 20.19 15.58
C PRO A 127 24.53 20.44 16.79
N ASP A 128 24.52 19.55 17.77
CA ASP A 128 23.74 19.72 19.00
C ASP A 128 24.36 20.73 19.98
N VAL A 129 25.68 20.92 19.93
CA VAL A 129 26.43 21.75 20.89
C VAL A 129 26.71 23.14 20.33
N ASN A 130 26.93 23.25 19.02
CA ASN A 130 27.24 24.49 18.32
C ASN A 130 26.26 24.71 17.16
N LYS A 131 25.45 25.78 17.25
CA LYS A 131 24.41 26.16 16.27
C LYS A 131 24.83 27.31 15.35
N ASP A 132 26.12 27.64 15.29
CA ASP A 132 26.64 28.70 14.43
C ASP A 132 26.54 28.32 12.94
N ALA A 133 26.24 29.30 12.07
CA ALA A 133 26.22 29.12 10.63
C ALA A 133 27.63 28.78 10.12
N GLY A 134 27.86 27.53 9.73
CA GLY A 134 29.15 26.99 9.27
C GLY A 134 29.85 26.02 10.23
N ALA A 135 29.26 25.70 11.39
CA ALA A 135 29.76 24.64 12.28
C ALA A 135 29.62 23.25 11.64
N GLU A 136 28.54 23.01 10.90
CA GLU A 136 28.27 21.75 10.20
C GLU A 136 29.31 21.48 9.09
N ASP A 137 29.67 22.51 8.31
CA ASP A 137 30.66 22.36 7.24
C ASP A 137 32.05 22.04 7.78
N LYS A 138 32.44 22.71 8.87
CA LYS A 138 33.70 22.39 9.58
C LYS A 138 33.67 20.99 10.17
N PHE A 139 32.55 20.55 10.70
CA PHE A 139 32.40 19.19 11.22
C PHE A 139 32.55 18.13 10.12
N LYS A 140 32.01 18.39 8.93
CA LYS A 140 32.21 17.54 7.74
C LYS A 140 33.67 17.47 7.34
N GLU A 141 34.37 18.61 7.28
CA GLU A 141 35.80 18.67 6.98
C GLU A 141 36.67 17.91 8.00
N ILE A 142 36.39 18.09 9.30
CA ILE A 142 37.09 17.40 10.40
C ILE A 142 36.87 15.88 10.33
N SER A 143 35.65 15.45 9.99
CA SER A 143 35.31 14.03 9.88
C SER A 143 36.01 13.37 8.70
N ASN A 144 36.04 14.05 7.55
CA ASN A 144 36.77 13.59 6.36
C ASN A 144 38.28 13.48 6.63
N ALA A 145 38.88 14.50 7.27
CA ALA A 145 40.28 14.48 7.64
C ALA A 145 40.63 13.30 8.58
N TYR A 146 39.76 12.99 9.54
CA TYR A 146 39.96 11.86 10.44
C TYR A 146 39.82 10.50 9.75
N GLU A 147 38.87 10.34 8.81
CA GLU A 147 38.71 9.09 8.07
C GLU A 147 39.99 8.71 7.31
N ILE A 148 40.61 9.70 6.66
CA ILE A 148 41.81 9.51 5.85
C ILE A 148 43.05 9.31 6.73
N LEU A 149 43.18 10.05 7.82
CA LEU A 149 44.36 10.01 8.70
C LEU A 149 44.31 8.92 9.78
N SER A 150 43.14 8.29 10.02
CA SER A 150 43.00 7.23 11.03
C SER A 150 43.44 5.86 10.55
N ASP A 151 43.36 5.60 9.25
CA ASP A 151 43.75 4.35 8.60
C ASP A 151 45.17 4.45 8.02
N ASP A 152 46.02 3.45 8.26
CA ASP A 152 47.43 3.46 7.79
C ASP A 152 47.54 3.46 6.27
N GLU A 153 46.68 2.70 5.59
CA GLU A 153 46.70 2.59 4.14
C GLU A 153 46.27 3.91 3.51
N LYS A 154 45.14 4.46 3.96
CA LYS A 154 44.63 5.77 3.46
C LYS A 154 45.58 6.91 3.79
N ARG A 155 46.16 6.94 4.99
CA ARG A 155 47.17 7.94 5.38
C ARG A 155 48.41 7.85 4.49
N SER A 156 48.92 6.64 4.25
CA SER A 156 50.09 6.46 3.39
C SER A 156 49.84 6.86 1.94
N LEU A 157 48.61 6.70 1.44
CA LEU A 157 48.21 7.11 0.10
C LEU A 157 48.07 8.63 0.02
N TYR A 158 47.47 9.25 1.04
CA TYR A 158 47.38 10.71 1.16
C TYR A 158 48.76 11.36 1.25
N ASP A 159 49.67 10.81 2.06
CA ASP A 159 51.04 11.33 2.22
C ASP A 159 51.86 11.20 0.92
N ARG A 160 51.55 10.21 0.07
CA ARG A 160 52.24 9.96 -1.22
C ARG A 160 51.66 10.75 -2.40
N TYR A 161 50.34 10.91 -2.45
CA TYR A 161 49.63 11.39 -3.65
C TYR A 161 48.71 12.59 -3.38
N GLY A 162 48.65 13.09 -2.15
CA GLY A 162 47.71 14.13 -1.73
C GLY A 162 46.26 13.68 -1.79
N GLU A 163 45.33 14.64 -1.71
CA GLU A 163 43.89 14.36 -1.71
C GLU A 163 43.40 13.63 -2.98
N ALA A 164 44.06 13.88 -4.12
CA ALA A 164 43.76 13.25 -5.41
C ALA A 164 43.95 11.72 -5.39
N GLY A 165 44.88 11.20 -4.58
CA GLY A 165 45.12 9.76 -4.46
C GLY A 165 44.05 9.01 -3.66
N VAL A 166 43.33 9.71 -2.79
CA VAL A 166 42.30 9.10 -1.93
C VAL A 166 40.92 9.20 -2.57
N LYS A 167 40.62 10.29 -3.29
CA LYS A 167 39.38 10.44 -4.07
C LYS A 167 39.25 9.44 -5.23
N GLY A 168 40.37 8.91 -5.74
CA GLY A 168 40.39 7.92 -6.83
C GLY A 168 40.26 6.45 -6.39
N ALA A 169 40.32 6.16 -5.08
CA ALA A 169 40.24 4.79 -4.54
C ALA A 169 38.82 4.39 -4.09
N GLY A 170 37.84 5.29 -4.24
CA GLY A 170 36.42 5.05 -3.96
C GLY A 170 35.68 4.50 -5.18
N MET A 171 35.33 3.23 -5.11
CA MET A 171 34.42 2.48 -5.99
C MET A 171 33.25 3.34 -6.54
N GLY A 172 33.00 3.23 -7.84
CA GLY A 172 31.99 3.99 -8.56
C GLY A 172 30.54 3.82 -8.07
N GLY A 173 29.77 4.89 -8.19
CA GLY A 173 28.34 4.91 -7.88
C GLY A 173 27.83 6.34 -7.74
N MET A 174 27.39 6.92 -8.85
CA MET A 174 26.66 8.18 -8.91
C MET A 174 25.37 8.06 -8.07
N GLY A 175 25.33 8.72 -6.91
CA GLY A 175 24.18 8.76 -6.02
C GLY A 175 24.24 10.02 -5.17
N ASP A 176 23.16 10.77 -5.18
CA ASP A 176 22.95 12.04 -4.48
C ASP A 176 23.10 11.88 -2.95
N TYR A 177 24.18 12.42 -2.38
CA TYR A 177 24.52 12.30 -0.95
C TYR A 177 23.91 13.46 -0.15
N SER A 178 22.67 13.29 0.31
CA SER A 178 22.00 14.27 1.18
C SER A 178 21.92 13.90 2.66
N ASN A 179 22.41 12.72 3.11
CA ASN A 179 22.43 12.39 4.55
C ASN A 179 23.59 11.44 4.94
N PRO A 180 24.59 11.89 5.73
CA PRO A 180 25.72 11.08 6.19
C PRO A 180 25.41 10.03 7.27
N PHE A 181 24.22 10.05 7.87
CA PHE A 181 23.82 9.11 8.93
C PHE A 181 23.49 7.70 8.37
N ASP A 182 22.92 7.61 7.16
CA ASP A 182 22.57 6.34 6.50
C ASP A 182 23.79 5.57 5.97
N LEU A 183 24.90 6.27 5.70
CA LEU A 183 26.16 5.63 5.28
C LEU A 183 26.88 4.94 6.45
N PHE A 184 26.73 5.47 7.67
CA PHE A 184 27.34 4.89 8.86
C PHE A 184 26.64 3.60 9.31
N GLU A 185 25.30 3.54 9.19
CA GLU A 185 24.53 2.33 9.51
C GLU A 185 24.73 1.21 8.46
N SER A 186 24.72 1.54 7.16
CA SER A 186 24.88 0.54 6.10
C SER A 186 26.31 -0.03 5.98
N LEU A 187 27.34 0.75 6.32
CA LEU A 187 28.73 0.28 6.30
C LEU A 187 29.11 -0.49 7.59
N PHE A 188 28.56 -0.12 8.75
CA PHE A 188 28.82 -0.80 10.02
C PHE A 188 27.99 -2.08 10.20
N GLU A 189 26.81 -2.17 9.59
CA GLU A 189 26.02 -3.41 9.53
C GLU A 189 26.50 -4.36 8.41
N GLY A 190 27.18 -3.83 7.38
CA GLY A 190 27.78 -4.61 6.29
C GLY A 190 29.23 -5.08 6.52
N MET A 191 29.94 -4.51 7.51
CA MET A 191 31.37 -4.79 7.78
C MET A 191 31.70 -4.79 9.29
N GLY A 192 30.78 -5.25 10.14
CA GLY A 192 30.82 -5.09 11.60
C GLY A 192 31.12 -6.36 12.42
N GLY A 193 31.97 -7.27 11.94
CA GLY A 193 32.29 -8.49 12.68
C GLY A 193 33.61 -9.15 12.29
N MET A 194 34.74 -8.45 12.46
CA MET A 194 36.06 -9.08 12.31
C MET A 194 37.05 -8.60 13.38
N GLY A 195 36.76 -9.00 14.62
CA GLY A 195 37.76 -9.16 15.69
C GLY A 195 38.10 -10.63 15.92
N GLY A 196 38.17 -11.44 14.86
CA GLY A 196 38.37 -12.89 14.93
C GLY A 196 39.38 -13.39 13.90
N MET A 197 40.66 -13.36 14.25
CA MET A 197 41.71 -14.07 13.55
C MET A 197 41.47 -15.59 13.69
N GLY A 198 41.30 -16.30 12.57
CA GLY A 198 41.36 -17.76 12.51
C GLY A 198 40.01 -18.47 12.39
N GLY A 199 39.46 -18.55 11.18
CA GLY A 199 38.29 -19.38 10.90
C GLY A 199 37.94 -19.32 9.42
N GLY A 200 38.19 -20.41 8.71
CA GLY A 200 38.16 -20.48 7.25
C GLY A 200 36.97 -19.78 6.57
N MET A 201 37.30 -19.09 5.48
CA MET A 201 36.41 -18.75 4.38
C MET A 201 35.95 -20.04 3.66
N GLY A 202 35.41 -20.99 4.41
CA GLY A 202 34.71 -22.15 3.91
C GLY A 202 33.33 -21.67 3.51
N SER A 203 33.13 -21.59 2.20
CA SER A 203 31.84 -21.69 1.51
C SER A 203 30.74 -22.18 2.46
N ARG A 204 29.84 -21.29 2.89
CA ARG A 204 28.63 -21.66 3.63
C ARG A 204 27.80 -22.53 2.69
N GLY A 205 28.07 -23.84 2.73
CA GLY A 205 27.38 -24.83 1.94
C GLY A 205 25.88 -24.62 2.09
N SER A 206 25.21 -24.52 0.96
CA SER A 206 23.76 -24.49 0.83
C SER A 206 23.19 -25.80 1.37
N ARG A 207 23.19 -25.95 2.70
CA ARG A 207 22.33 -26.92 3.37
C ARG A 207 20.92 -26.54 2.94
N SER A 208 20.22 -27.52 2.37
CA SER A 208 18.79 -27.54 2.16
C SER A 208 18.07 -26.99 3.40
N ARG A 209 17.89 -25.68 3.47
CA ARG A 209 17.34 -25.00 4.65
C ARG A 209 15.83 -25.17 4.63
N ALA A 210 15.23 -25.23 5.82
CA ALA A 210 13.81 -25.03 5.98
C ALA A 210 13.44 -23.69 5.30
N ILE A 211 12.45 -23.72 4.40
CA ILE A 211 11.94 -22.53 3.72
C ILE A 211 10.54 -22.32 4.28
N ASP A 212 10.30 -21.16 4.85
CA ASP A 212 9.01 -20.84 5.42
C ASP A 212 7.93 -20.78 4.34
N GLY A 213 6.71 -21.02 4.78
CA GLY A 213 5.54 -21.04 3.93
C GLY A 213 5.17 -19.62 3.48
N GLU A 214 4.60 -19.55 2.29
CA GLU A 214 4.07 -18.30 1.75
C GLU A 214 2.74 -17.96 2.45
N ASP A 215 2.54 -16.68 2.71
CA ASP A 215 1.28 -16.17 3.25
C ASP A 215 0.16 -16.32 2.20
N GLU A 216 -1.06 -16.59 2.67
CA GLU A 216 -2.25 -16.70 1.84
C GLU A 216 -3.16 -15.49 2.06
N TYR A 217 -3.80 -14.99 1.01
CA TYR A 217 -4.71 -13.85 1.08
C TYR A 217 -6.12 -14.26 0.72
N TYR A 218 -7.10 -13.87 1.53
CA TYR A 218 -8.51 -14.17 1.29
C TYR A 218 -9.34 -12.89 1.37
N SER A 219 -10.13 -12.60 0.34
CA SER A 219 -11.08 -11.48 0.40
C SER A 219 -12.37 -11.93 1.09
N LEU A 220 -12.63 -11.38 2.29
CA LEU A 220 -13.83 -11.62 3.05
C LEU A 220 -14.84 -10.50 2.83
N ILE A 221 -15.91 -10.82 2.09
CA ILE A 221 -16.99 -9.88 1.84
C ILE A 221 -17.99 -9.92 3.02
N LEU A 222 -18.23 -8.75 3.61
CA LEU A 222 -19.16 -8.55 4.72
C LEU A 222 -20.24 -7.54 4.35
N ASN A 223 -21.44 -7.75 4.88
CA ASN A 223 -22.48 -6.72 4.82
C ASN A 223 -22.17 -5.60 5.83
N PHE A 224 -22.67 -4.40 5.57
CA PHE A 224 -22.50 -3.25 6.47
C PHE A 224 -22.83 -3.58 7.94
N LYS A 225 -24.00 -4.21 8.19
CA LYS A 225 -24.43 -4.59 9.54
C LYS A 225 -23.51 -5.63 10.19
N GLU A 226 -23.02 -6.60 9.42
CA GLU A 226 -22.07 -7.62 9.91
C GLU A 226 -20.74 -7.00 10.34
N ALA A 227 -20.25 -6.01 9.58
CA ALA A 227 -19.04 -5.27 9.92
C ALA A 227 -19.19 -4.44 11.21
N VAL A 228 -20.39 -3.89 11.44
CA VAL A 228 -20.69 -3.10 12.66
C VAL A 228 -20.74 -3.98 13.91
N PHE A 229 -21.44 -5.11 13.86
CA PHE A 229 -21.61 -5.99 15.04
C PHE A 229 -20.47 -6.99 15.24
N GLY A 230 -19.70 -7.29 14.20
CA GLY A 230 -18.78 -8.42 14.19
C GLY A 230 -19.54 -9.74 13.99
N ILE A 231 -18.84 -10.72 13.42
CA ILE A 231 -19.43 -12.03 13.11
C ILE A 231 -18.33 -13.10 13.14
N GLU A 232 -18.71 -14.31 13.54
CA GLU A 232 -17.89 -15.50 13.35
C GLU A 232 -18.34 -16.17 12.03
N LYS A 233 -17.47 -16.19 11.02
CA LYS A 233 -17.74 -16.82 9.71
C LYS A 233 -16.78 -17.97 9.47
N GLU A 234 -17.29 -19.10 9.01
CA GLU A 234 -16.48 -20.20 8.50
C GLU A 234 -16.18 -19.96 7.02
N ILE A 235 -14.90 -20.03 6.66
CA ILE A 235 -14.45 -19.91 5.26
C ILE A 235 -13.74 -21.19 4.84
N GLU A 236 -13.87 -21.54 3.57
CA GLU A 236 -13.15 -22.65 2.96
C GLU A 236 -12.01 -22.10 2.11
N ILE A 237 -10.77 -22.49 2.45
CA ILE A 237 -9.57 -22.08 1.72
C ILE A 237 -8.83 -23.32 1.22
N SER A 238 -8.37 -23.25 -0.02
CA SER A 238 -7.48 -24.24 -0.61
C SER A 238 -6.03 -23.79 -0.43
N ARG A 239 -5.27 -24.46 0.44
CA ARG A 239 -3.86 -24.15 0.70
C ARG A 239 -2.97 -25.38 0.56
N LEU A 240 -1.66 -25.16 0.49
CA LEU A 240 -0.67 -26.22 0.56
C LEU A 240 -0.47 -26.63 2.02
N GLU A 241 -0.74 -27.89 2.34
CA GLU A 241 -0.47 -28.48 3.66
C GLU A 241 0.72 -29.44 3.58
N SER A 242 1.37 -29.68 4.72
CA SER A 242 2.43 -30.67 4.81
C SER A 242 1.91 -32.05 4.44
N CYS A 243 2.62 -32.73 3.55
CA CYS A 243 2.20 -34.04 3.07
C CYS A 243 2.28 -35.08 4.19
N GLY A 244 1.13 -35.60 4.65
CA GLY A 244 1.08 -36.55 5.77
C GLY A 244 1.79 -37.89 5.52
N THR A 245 2.03 -38.29 4.27
CA THR A 245 2.75 -39.54 3.96
C THR A 245 4.27 -39.40 4.09
N CYS A 246 4.82 -38.19 3.97
CA CYS A 246 6.26 -37.94 4.06
C CYS A 246 6.64 -36.88 5.11
N ASN A 247 5.66 -36.33 5.83
CA ASN A 247 5.80 -35.26 6.83
C ASN A 247 6.66 -34.08 6.34
N GLY A 248 6.47 -33.64 5.09
CA GLY A 248 7.21 -32.51 4.53
C GLY A 248 8.60 -32.82 3.96
N SER A 249 9.08 -34.07 4.07
CA SER A 249 10.41 -34.45 3.57
C SER A 249 10.48 -34.58 2.04
N GLY A 250 9.36 -34.81 1.36
CA GLY A 250 9.31 -35.09 -0.08
C GLY A 250 9.85 -36.47 -0.48
N ALA A 251 10.40 -37.23 0.47
CA ALA A 251 10.91 -38.58 0.26
C ALA A 251 9.82 -39.63 0.47
N LYS A 252 9.94 -40.78 -0.21
CA LYS A 252 9.10 -41.95 0.05
C LYS A 252 9.29 -42.40 1.50
N ALA A 253 8.19 -42.67 2.21
CA ALA A 253 8.21 -43.14 3.58
C ALA A 253 9.15 -44.35 3.75
N GLY A 254 9.99 -44.33 4.79
CA GLY A 254 10.97 -45.38 5.08
C GLY A 254 12.25 -45.33 4.24
N THR A 255 12.37 -44.42 3.27
CA THR A 255 13.62 -44.21 2.53
C THR A 255 14.45 -43.10 3.16
N LYS A 256 15.78 -43.31 3.26
CA LYS A 256 16.70 -42.28 3.72
C LYS A 256 17.24 -41.50 2.52
N PRO A 257 17.36 -40.18 2.60
CA PRO A 257 18.01 -39.39 1.56
C PRO A 257 19.49 -39.78 1.45
N THR A 258 20.00 -39.90 0.22
CA THR A 258 21.40 -40.21 -0.08
C THR A 258 22.09 -38.96 -0.63
N LYS A 259 23.38 -38.78 -0.36
CA LYS A 259 24.14 -37.63 -0.88
C LYS A 259 24.14 -37.64 -2.41
N CYS A 260 23.87 -36.47 -3.00
CA CYS A 260 23.91 -36.30 -4.44
C CYS A 260 25.35 -36.51 -4.95
N LYS A 261 25.55 -37.43 -5.89
CA LYS A 261 26.87 -37.74 -6.45
C LYS A 261 27.43 -36.61 -7.32
N THR A 262 26.55 -35.85 -8.00
CA THR A 262 26.95 -34.79 -8.95
C THR A 262 27.49 -33.55 -8.25
N CYS A 263 26.91 -33.14 -7.12
CA CYS A 263 27.38 -31.99 -6.33
C CYS A 263 28.08 -32.38 -5.03
N GLY A 264 28.25 -33.68 -4.76
CA GLY A 264 28.86 -34.17 -3.51
C GLY A 264 28.12 -33.75 -2.23
N GLY A 265 26.83 -33.40 -2.31
CA GLY A 265 26.07 -32.86 -1.18
C GLY A 265 26.02 -31.33 -1.09
N GLN A 266 26.63 -30.60 -2.03
CA GLN A 266 26.70 -29.14 -1.98
C GLN A 266 25.44 -28.43 -2.52
N GLY A 267 24.58 -29.14 -3.26
CA GLY A 267 23.35 -28.59 -3.86
C GLY A 267 23.59 -27.68 -5.07
N GLN A 268 24.84 -27.28 -5.33
CA GLN A 268 25.23 -26.41 -6.42
C GLN A 268 26.41 -27.02 -7.18
N VAL A 269 26.53 -26.70 -8.46
CA VAL A 269 27.64 -27.11 -9.32
C VAL A 269 28.26 -25.86 -9.94
N VAL A 270 29.59 -25.80 -9.98
CA VAL A 270 30.32 -24.69 -10.60
C VAL A 270 30.53 -25.02 -12.07
N ALA A 271 29.92 -24.26 -12.97
CA ALA A 271 30.19 -24.33 -14.40
C ALA A 271 31.27 -23.31 -14.76
N SER A 272 32.42 -23.80 -15.22
CA SER A 272 33.50 -22.97 -15.72
C SER A 272 33.43 -22.87 -17.24
N THR A 273 33.20 -21.66 -17.77
CA THR A 273 33.24 -21.37 -19.20
C THR A 273 34.49 -20.57 -19.51
N ARG A 274 35.33 -21.06 -20.42
CA ARG A 274 36.52 -20.32 -20.87
C ARG A 274 36.10 -19.27 -21.90
N THR A 275 36.38 -18.01 -21.62
CA THR A 275 36.20 -16.89 -22.55
C THR A 275 37.58 -16.36 -22.98
N PRO A 276 37.69 -15.60 -24.08
CA PRO A 276 38.96 -15.01 -24.51
C PRO A 276 39.60 -14.07 -23.47
N LEU A 277 38.82 -13.60 -22.49
CA LEU A 277 39.24 -12.71 -21.40
C LEU A 277 39.57 -13.46 -20.09
N GLY A 278 39.45 -14.79 -20.04
CA GLY A 278 39.75 -15.59 -18.85
C GLY A 278 38.78 -16.76 -18.61
N VAL A 279 38.81 -17.33 -17.42
CA VAL A 279 37.84 -18.38 -17.02
C VAL A 279 36.73 -17.73 -16.21
N PHE A 280 35.51 -17.73 -16.74
CA PHE A 280 34.34 -17.28 -16.02
C PHE A 280 33.68 -18.47 -15.31
N GLN A 281 33.54 -18.41 -13.99
CA GLN A 281 32.90 -19.43 -13.19
C GLN A 281 31.51 -18.96 -12.77
N GLN A 282 30.47 -19.70 -13.17
CA GLN A 282 29.10 -19.45 -12.76
C GLN A 282 28.63 -20.61 -11.86
N VAL A 283 28.05 -20.26 -10.71
CA VAL A 283 27.46 -21.25 -9.82
C VAL A 283 26.01 -21.48 -10.25
N MET A 284 25.67 -22.73 -10.53
CA MET A 284 24.31 -23.14 -10.88
C MET A 284 23.76 -24.13 -9.84
N THR A 285 22.45 -24.19 -9.70
CA THR A 285 21.82 -25.22 -8.87
C THR A 285 22.04 -26.60 -9.51
N CYS A 286 22.37 -27.59 -8.69
CA CYS A 286 22.61 -28.95 -9.17
C CYS A 286 21.29 -29.57 -9.68
N SER A 287 21.15 -29.74 -10.99
CA SER A 287 19.92 -30.28 -11.62
C SER A 287 19.43 -31.63 -11.03
N PRO A 288 20.30 -32.64 -10.78
CA PRO A 288 19.87 -33.91 -10.19
C PRO A 288 19.26 -33.84 -8.79
N CYS A 289 19.55 -32.80 -8.00
CA CYS A 289 19.05 -32.66 -6.64
C CYS A 289 18.25 -31.36 -6.41
N ASN A 290 18.07 -30.53 -7.43
CA ASN A 290 17.37 -29.24 -7.35
C ASN A 290 17.79 -28.40 -6.13
N GLY A 291 19.08 -28.37 -5.83
CA GLY A 291 19.59 -27.58 -4.70
C GLY A 291 19.53 -28.24 -3.32
N THR A 292 19.00 -29.46 -3.15
CA THR A 292 18.96 -30.13 -1.83
C THR A 292 20.32 -30.64 -1.37
N GLY A 293 21.19 -31.02 -2.31
CA GLY A 293 22.39 -31.82 -2.00
C GLY A 293 22.09 -33.31 -1.74
N GLU A 294 20.83 -33.71 -1.69
CA GLU A 294 20.38 -35.05 -1.36
C GLU A 294 19.37 -35.59 -2.39
N ILE A 295 19.52 -36.85 -2.74
CA ILE A 295 18.62 -37.57 -3.65
C ILE A 295 17.88 -38.63 -2.83
N SER A 296 16.56 -38.54 -2.86
CA SER A 296 15.65 -39.54 -2.30
C SER A 296 14.67 -39.99 -3.38
N LYS A 297 14.09 -41.19 -3.22
CA LYS A 297 12.95 -41.59 -4.05
C LYS A 297 11.77 -40.65 -3.75
N PRO A 298 11.15 -40.01 -4.75
CA PRO A 298 10.09 -39.05 -4.51
C PRO A 298 8.89 -39.73 -3.85
N CYS A 299 8.22 -39.02 -2.95
CA CYS A 299 6.96 -39.47 -2.38
C CYS A 299 5.88 -39.50 -3.47
N GLY A 300 5.09 -40.58 -3.56
CA GLY A 300 4.04 -40.70 -4.58
C GLY A 300 2.87 -39.74 -4.39
N ALA A 301 2.59 -39.29 -3.16
CA ALA A 301 1.44 -38.41 -2.88
C ALA A 301 1.69 -36.93 -3.18
N CYS A 302 2.95 -36.46 -3.04
CA CYS A 302 3.34 -35.07 -3.30
C CYS A 302 4.34 -34.92 -4.45
N SER A 303 4.65 -36.01 -5.15
CA SER A 303 5.62 -36.09 -6.25
C SER A 303 6.98 -35.45 -5.95
N GLY A 304 7.40 -35.46 -4.68
CA GLY A 304 8.66 -34.88 -4.22
C GLY A 304 8.60 -33.45 -3.68
N ASP A 305 7.48 -32.72 -3.77
CA ASP A 305 7.38 -31.34 -3.24
C ASP A 305 7.33 -31.28 -1.71
N GLY A 306 6.86 -32.36 -1.06
CA GLY A 306 6.68 -32.42 0.39
C GLY A 306 5.38 -31.79 0.88
N ARG A 307 4.61 -31.14 -0.01
CA ARG A 307 3.34 -30.48 0.31
C ARG A 307 2.22 -30.98 -0.61
N VAL A 308 0.98 -30.89 -0.15
CA VAL A 308 -0.21 -31.30 -0.91
C VAL A 308 -1.29 -30.23 -0.77
N ARG A 309 -1.99 -29.93 -1.87
CA ARG A 309 -3.11 -28.98 -1.84
C ARG A 309 -4.31 -29.64 -1.14
N ARG A 310 -4.86 -28.98 -0.12
CA ARG A 310 -6.04 -29.42 0.61
C ARG A 310 -6.96 -28.24 0.88
N THR A 311 -8.26 -28.50 0.84
CA THR A 311 -9.27 -27.55 1.31
C THR A 311 -9.45 -27.71 2.82
N LYS A 312 -9.41 -26.59 3.54
CA LYS A 312 -9.62 -26.54 4.98
C LYS A 312 -10.68 -25.49 5.30
N ARG A 313 -11.60 -25.84 6.21
CA ARG A 313 -12.55 -24.89 6.79
C ARG A 313 -11.90 -24.22 8.01
N ILE A 314 -11.86 -22.90 8.01
CA ILE A 314 -11.26 -22.08 9.07
C ILE A 314 -12.35 -21.14 9.60
N SER A 315 -12.53 -21.10 10.92
CA SER A 315 -13.42 -20.13 11.57
C SER A 315 -12.69 -18.81 11.79
N LEU A 316 -13.18 -17.75 11.15
CA LEU A 316 -12.70 -16.39 11.30
C LEU A 316 -13.60 -15.63 12.27
N LYS A 317 -12.99 -15.09 13.33
CA LYS A 317 -13.67 -14.17 14.24
C LYS A 317 -13.38 -12.73 13.83
N VAL A 318 -14.37 -12.10 13.21
CA VAL A 318 -14.27 -10.69 12.80
C VAL A 318 -14.71 -9.81 13.97
N PRO A 319 -13.86 -8.90 14.47
CA PRO A 319 -14.23 -8.00 15.55
C PRO A 319 -15.28 -6.97 15.09
N ALA A 320 -16.07 -6.49 16.03
CA ALA A 320 -17.05 -5.43 15.78
C ALA A 320 -16.37 -4.11 15.41
N GLY A 321 -16.94 -3.38 14.45
CA GLY A 321 -16.48 -2.05 14.05
C GLY A 321 -15.38 -2.03 13.00
N VAL A 322 -15.09 -3.18 12.36
CA VAL A 322 -14.15 -3.26 11.24
C VAL A 322 -14.58 -2.38 10.08
N ASP A 323 -13.60 -1.88 9.35
CA ASP A 323 -13.79 -1.06 8.16
C ASP A 323 -13.27 -1.79 6.91
N SER A 324 -13.71 -1.33 5.74
CA SER A 324 -13.25 -1.88 4.46
C SER A 324 -11.74 -1.67 4.30
N GLY A 325 -11.03 -2.68 3.79
CA GLY A 325 -9.58 -2.69 3.68
C GLY A 325 -8.84 -3.14 4.94
N SER A 326 -9.54 -3.38 6.05
CA SER A 326 -8.95 -3.95 7.27
C SER A 326 -8.38 -5.35 6.99
N ARG A 327 -7.23 -5.68 7.59
CA ARG A 327 -6.55 -6.97 7.43
C ARG A 327 -6.59 -7.76 8.72
N LEU A 328 -7.23 -8.93 8.70
CA LEU A 328 -7.29 -9.87 9.82
C LEU A 328 -6.26 -10.99 9.59
N ARG A 329 -5.27 -11.10 10.50
CA ARG A 329 -4.22 -12.12 10.43
C ARG A 329 -4.62 -13.35 11.24
N VAL A 330 -4.60 -14.52 10.61
CA VAL A 330 -4.73 -15.83 11.26
C VAL A 330 -3.41 -16.58 11.14
N ARG A 331 -2.79 -16.82 12.29
CA ARG A 331 -1.43 -17.37 12.35
C ARG A 331 -1.39 -18.84 11.95
N GLY A 332 -0.41 -19.23 11.13
CA GLY A 332 -0.15 -20.61 10.71
C GLY A 332 -1.21 -21.21 9.77
N GLU A 333 -2.16 -20.39 9.30
CA GLU A 333 -3.21 -20.81 8.37
C GLU A 333 -2.89 -20.51 6.90
N GLY A 334 -1.69 -20.02 6.58
CA GLY A 334 -1.16 -19.87 5.22
C GLY A 334 -0.59 -21.17 4.65
N ASN A 335 0.23 -21.09 3.60
CA ASN A 335 0.80 -22.28 2.96
C ASN A 335 1.87 -22.92 3.85
N ALA A 336 2.01 -24.24 3.78
CA ALA A 336 3.06 -24.97 4.49
C ALA A 336 4.45 -24.63 3.92
N GLY A 337 5.42 -24.47 4.81
CA GLY A 337 6.82 -24.34 4.45
C GLY A 337 7.39 -25.60 3.81
N LYS A 338 8.45 -25.44 3.01
CA LYS A 338 9.19 -26.57 2.44
C LYS A 338 10.22 -27.07 3.44
N ARG A 339 10.44 -28.38 3.47
CA ARG A 339 11.56 -29.02 4.19
C ARG A 339 11.59 -28.70 5.69
N GLY A 340 10.41 -28.62 6.30
CA GLY A 340 10.26 -28.33 7.74
C GLY A 340 10.25 -26.84 8.09
N GLY A 341 10.10 -25.94 7.11
CA GLY A 341 9.82 -24.52 7.39
C GLY A 341 8.45 -24.31 8.01
N SER A 342 8.29 -23.23 8.79
CA SER A 342 7.02 -22.93 9.42
C SER A 342 5.96 -22.58 8.37
N PRO A 343 4.67 -22.85 8.61
CA PRO A 343 3.61 -22.36 7.73
C PRO A 343 3.59 -20.83 7.70
N GLY A 344 3.20 -20.27 6.56
CA GLY A 344 2.83 -18.85 6.46
C GLY A 344 1.51 -18.57 7.19
N ASP A 345 1.07 -17.33 7.12
CA ASP A 345 -0.16 -16.86 7.73
C ASP A 345 -1.25 -16.61 6.69
N LEU A 346 -2.50 -16.60 7.16
CA LEU A 346 -3.64 -16.20 6.36
C LEU A 346 -3.99 -14.74 6.68
N PHE A 347 -4.03 -13.89 5.66
CA PHE A 347 -4.53 -12.53 5.75
C PHE A 347 -5.91 -12.44 5.10
N ALA A 348 -6.94 -12.34 5.93
CA ALA A 348 -8.29 -12.03 5.47
C ALA A 348 -8.42 -10.51 5.29
N VAL A 349 -8.51 -10.06 4.05
CA VAL A 349 -8.78 -8.66 3.69
C VAL A 349 -10.29 -8.47 3.69
N ILE A 350 -10.79 -7.56 4.52
CA ILE A 350 -12.22 -7.33 4.68
C ILE A 350 -12.69 -6.33 3.63
N GLU A 351 -13.73 -6.70 2.88
CA GLU A 351 -14.44 -5.82 1.96
C GLU A 351 -15.88 -5.65 2.44
N VAL A 352 -16.28 -4.42 2.76
CA VAL A 352 -17.61 -4.14 3.30
C VAL A 352 -18.51 -3.62 2.19
N ILE A 353 -19.63 -4.31 1.96
CA ILE A 353 -20.69 -3.84 1.07
C ILE A 353 -21.41 -2.66 1.75
N PRO A 354 -21.44 -1.47 1.12
CA PRO A 354 -22.11 -0.30 1.70
C PRO A 354 -23.63 -0.48 1.72
N ASP A 355 -24.27 0.05 2.75
CA ASP A 355 -25.73 0.06 2.85
C ASP A 355 -26.29 1.27 2.07
N PRO A 356 -27.41 1.11 1.34
CA PRO A 356 -28.00 2.21 0.56
C PRO A 356 -28.63 3.31 1.42
N VAL A 357 -29.02 2.98 2.66
CA VAL A 357 -29.72 3.86 3.59
C VAL A 357 -28.75 4.46 4.60
N LEU A 358 -27.90 3.62 5.19
CA LEU A 358 -26.95 4.00 6.24
C LEU A 358 -25.55 4.18 5.67
N LYS A 359 -25.02 5.40 5.75
CA LYS A 359 -23.66 5.69 5.31
C LYS A 359 -22.76 5.79 6.53
N ARG A 360 -21.64 5.08 6.53
CA ARG A 360 -20.63 5.21 7.58
C ARG A 360 -19.73 6.40 7.32
N ASP A 361 -19.44 7.11 8.40
CA ASP A 361 -18.51 8.23 8.48
C ASP A 361 -17.64 7.99 9.72
N ASP A 362 -16.51 7.31 9.53
CA ASP A 362 -15.64 6.79 10.59
C ASP A 362 -16.38 5.95 11.65
N THR A 363 -16.58 6.49 12.85
CA THR A 363 -17.34 5.86 13.94
C THR A 363 -18.81 6.24 13.93
N ASN A 364 -19.17 7.28 13.18
CA ASN A 364 -20.51 7.81 13.09
C ASN A 364 -21.25 7.22 11.90
N ILE A 365 -22.57 7.36 11.91
CA ILE A 365 -23.45 6.91 10.84
C ILE A 365 -24.27 8.09 10.36
N LEU A 366 -24.15 8.43 9.09
CA LEU A 366 -24.94 9.43 8.39
C LEU A 366 -26.21 8.78 7.85
N TYR A 367 -27.35 9.36 8.20
CA TYR A 367 -28.64 9.00 7.64
C TYR A 367 -29.39 10.26 7.20
N THR A 368 -29.98 10.23 6.00
CA THR A 368 -30.81 11.33 5.51
C THR A 368 -32.28 11.00 5.78
N CYS A 369 -32.87 11.71 6.74
CA CYS A 369 -34.28 11.58 7.06
C CYS A 369 -35.09 12.57 6.22
N LYS A 370 -36.05 12.04 5.44
CA LYS A 370 -36.97 12.84 4.64
C LYS A 370 -38.22 13.13 5.45
N ILE A 371 -38.55 14.41 5.58
CA ILE A 371 -39.66 14.88 6.42
C ILE A 371 -40.53 15.82 5.60
N SER A 372 -41.85 15.79 5.81
CA SER A 372 -42.76 16.74 5.18
C SER A 372 -42.54 18.17 5.72
N TYR A 373 -42.84 19.18 4.91
CA TYR A 373 -42.74 20.57 5.37
C TYR A 373 -43.66 20.88 6.56
N VAL A 374 -44.81 20.22 6.67
CA VAL A 374 -45.75 20.40 7.79
C VAL A 374 -45.15 19.84 9.08
N ASP A 375 -44.62 18.62 9.01
CA ASP A 375 -43.97 17.96 10.15
C ASP A 375 -42.73 18.72 10.63
N ALA A 376 -41.98 19.35 9.72
CA ALA A 376 -40.85 20.20 10.08
C ALA A 376 -41.29 21.47 10.82
N ILE A 377 -42.45 22.04 10.50
CA ILE A 377 -43.02 23.21 11.17
C ILE A 377 -43.58 22.83 12.54
N LEU A 378 -44.41 21.80 12.62
CA LEU A 378 -45.13 21.41 13.84
C LEU A 378 -44.27 20.60 14.82
N GLY A 379 -43.23 19.94 14.32
CA GLY A 379 -42.50 18.91 15.05
C GLY A 379 -43.24 17.57 15.01
N THR A 380 -42.49 16.49 14.99
CA THR A 380 -43.05 15.13 14.88
C THR A 380 -42.14 14.11 15.55
N THR A 381 -42.61 12.90 15.74
CA THR A 381 -41.79 11.75 16.16
C THR A 381 -41.78 10.73 15.05
N LEU A 382 -40.61 10.42 14.49
CA LEU A 382 -40.44 9.51 13.36
C LEU A 382 -39.61 8.29 13.76
N LYS A 383 -39.94 7.13 13.19
CA LYS A 383 -39.12 5.93 13.31
C LYS A 383 -37.96 6.02 12.33
N VAL A 384 -36.74 6.05 12.86
CA VAL A 384 -35.52 6.13 12.07
C VAL A 384 -34.82 4.76 12.08
N PRO A 385 -34.39 4.25 10.91
CA PRO A 385 -33.59 3.04 10.86
C PRO A 385 -32.21 3.31 11.47
N THR A 386 -31.82 2.49 12.43
CA THR A 386 -30.47 2.45 13.01
C THR A 386 -29.85 1.09 12.74
N VAL A 387 -28.56 0.92 13.03
CA VAL A 387 -27.89 -0.39 12.92
C VAL A 387 -28.50 -1.43 13.88
N ASP A 388 -29.02 -0.99 15.03
CA ASP A 388 -29.60 -1.86 16.07
C ASP A 388 -31.11 -2.15 15.85
N GLY A 389 -31.73 -1.55 14.83
CA GLY A 389 -33.18 -1.58 14.59
C GLY A 389 -33.80 -0.19 14.46
N GLU A 390 -35.13 -0.12 14.45
CA GLU A 390 -35.85 1.16 14.38
C GLU A 390 -35.90 1.83 15.75
N VAL A 391 -35.64 3.14 15.80
CA VAL A 391 -35.70 3.94 17.02
C VAL A 391 -36.47 5.23 16.75
N ASP A 392 -37.28 5.64 17.72
CA ASP A 392 -38.05 6.88 17.62
C ASP A 392 -37.13 8.11 17.77
N LEU A 393 -37.12 8.97 16.74
CA LEU A 393 -36.45 10.26 16.72
C LEU A 393 -37.48 11.38 16.90
N LYS A 394 -37.30 12.21 17.93
CA LYS A 394 -38.10 13.41 18.14
C LYS A 394 -37.51 14.57 17.33
N VAL A 395 -38.31 15.10 16.42
CA VAL A 395 -37.96 16.26 15.58
C VAL A 395 -38.65 17.48 16.18
N PRO A 396 -37.88 18.50 16.63
CA PRO A 396 -38.48 19.70 17.21
C PRO A 396 -39.24 20.53 16.17
N ALA A 397 -40.23 21.27 16.64
CA ALA A 397 -40.95 22.24 15.82
C ALA A 397 -39.99 23.32 15.28
N GLY A 398 -40.22 23.77 14.05
CA GLY A 398 -39.38 24.77 13.38
C GLY A 398 -38.01 24.26 12.92
N THR A 399 -37.86 22.94 12.72
CA THR A 399 -36.61 22.34 12.24
C THR A 399 -36.25 22.86 10.85
N GLN A 400 -35.04 23.41 10.71
CA GLN A 400 -34.55 23.94 9.44
C GLN A 400 -34.09 22.80 8.50
N PRO A 401 -34.20 22.97 7.18
CA PRO A 401 -33.65 22.01 6.22
C PRO A 401 -32.13 21.87 6.40
N SER A 402 -31.61 20.66 6.21
CA SER A 402 -30.21 20.28 6.46
C SER A 402 -29.74 20.37 7.92
N THR A 403 -30.63 20.62 8.89
CA THR A 403 -30.30 20.46 10.32
C THR A 403 -29.88 19.02 10.58
N THR A 404 -28.80 18.83 11.35
CA THR A 404 -28.33 17.50 11.76
C THR A 404 -28.72 17.25 13.20
N LEU A 405 -29.54 16.22 13.42
CA LEU A 405 -29.93 15.75 14.74
C LEU A 405 -29.02 14.59 15.13
N VAL A 406 -28.53 14.59 16.37
CA VAL A 406 -27.57 13.59 16.85
C VAL A 406 -28.26 12.58 17.74
N MET A 407 -28.18 11.30 17.37
CA MET A 407 -28.61 10.17 18.20
C MET A 407 -27.37 9.56 18.85
N ALA A 408 -27.18 9.87 20.14
CA ALA A 408 -26.01 9.45 20.88
C ALA A 408 -25.90 7.91 20.99
N LYS A 409 -24.68 7.38 20.86
CA LYS A 409 -24.33 5.95 21.01
C LYS A 409 -25.02 5.01 20.01
N LYS A 410 -25.53 5.54 18.90
CA LYS A 410 -26.19 4.77 17.82
C LYS A 410 -25.32 4.56 16.58
N GLY A 411 -24.04 4.92 16.66
CA GLY A 411 -23.06 4.67 15.60
C GLY A 411 -22.35 3.32 15.70
N VAL A 412 -21.17 3.27 15.10
CA VAL A 412 -20.31 2.08 15.02
C VAL A 412 -19.45 1.95 16.30
N PRO A 413 -19.24 0.74 16.85
CA PRO A 413 -18.30 0.53 17.95
C PRO A 413 -16.85 0.79 17.51
N VAL A 414 -16.06 1.35 18.42
CA VAL A 414 -14.63 1.56 18.20
C VAL A 414 -13.90 0.22 18.30
N LEU A 415 -12.99 -0.05 17.37
CA LEU A 415 -12.15 -1.25 17.37
C LEU A 415 -11.44 -1.42 18.72
N ASN A 416 -11.44 -2.64 19.25
CA ASN A 416 -10.91 -3.01 20.58
C ASN A 416 -11.60 -2.37 21.80
N LYS A 417 -12.61 -1.50 21.60
CA LYS A 417 -13.38 -0.86 22.67
C LYS A 417 -14.89 -0.98 22.40
N SER A 418 -15.41 -2.20 22.51
CA SER A 418 -16.82 -2.52 22.21
C SER A 418 -17.86 -1.69 23.00
N LYS A 419 -17.50 -1.21 24.20
CA LYS A 419 -18.38 -0.36 25.03
C LYS A 419 -18.52 1.08 24.51
N MET A 420 -17.56 1.55 23.70
CA MET A 420 -17.60 2.89 23.11
C MET A 420 -18.14 2.81 21.69
N ARG A 421 -19.22 3.55 21.43
CA ARG A 421 -19.83 3.68 20.10
C ARG A 421 -19.84 5.14 19.71
N GLY A 422 -19.72 5.40 18.40
CA GLY A 422 -20.00 6.71 17.84
C GLY A 422 -21.51 7.01 17.83
N ASP A 423 -21.88 8.06 17.12
CA ASP A 423 -23.24 8.58 17.07
C ASP A 423 -23.87 8.40 15.69
N GLN A 424 -25.19 8.40 15.63
CA GLN A 424 -25.91 8.47 14.37
C GLN A 424 -26.34 9.92 14.12
N LEU A 425 -25.84 10.48 13.02
CA LEU A 425 -26.08 11.83 12.55
C LEU A 425 -27.22 11.78 11.53
N VAL A 426 -28.38 12.27 11.95
CA VAL A 426 -29.59 12.30 11.12
C VAL A 426 -29.72 13.68 10.49
N ARG A 427 -29.42 13.76 9.19
CA ARG A 427 -29.60 14.98 8.40
C ARG A 427 -31.05 15.07 7.94
N VAL A 428 -31.73 16.14 8.34
CA VAL A 428 -33.12 16.39 7.97
C VAL A 428 -33.18 16.99 6.57
N GLN A 429 -33.87 16.32 5.65
CA GLN A 429 -34.21 16.83 4.33
C GLN A 429 -35.71 17.09 4.27
N VAL A 430 -36.10 18.36 4.17
CA VAL A 430 -37.51 18.75 4.05
C VAL A 430 -37.95 18.58 2.60
N GLU A 431 -38.96 17.75 2.38
CA GLU A 431 -39.57 17.55 1.06
C GLU A 431 -40.78 18.48 0.90
N ILE A 432 -40.70 19.37 -0.09
CA ILE A 432 -41.80 20.26 -0.49
C ILE A 432 -42.53 19.61 -1.67
N PRO A 433 -43.84 19.34 -1.58
CA PRO A 433 -44.60 18.72 -2.66
C PRO A 433 -44.61 19.62 -3.91
N LYS A 434 -44.43 19.01 -5.09
CA LYS A 434 -44.43 19.74 -6.38
C LYS A 434 -45.84 20.12 -6.87
N ARG A 435 -46.86 19.46 -6.33
CA ARG A 435 -48.27 19.65 -6.70
C ARG A 435 -49.08 19.69 -5.42
N LEU A 436 -49.97 20.67 -5.32
CA LEU A 436 -50.88 20.85 -4.20
C LEU A 436 -52.32 20.73 -4.71
N SER A 437 -53.20 20.18 -3.87
CA SER A 437 -54.64 20.21 -4.13
C SER A 437 -55.17 21.65 -4.05
N LYS A 438 -56.39 21.89 -4.56
CA LYS A 438 -57.00 23.23 -4.49
C LYS A 438 -57.15 23.71 -3.03
N GLU A 439 -57.58 22.80 -2.15
CA GLU A 439 -57.76 23.08 -0.72
C GLU A 439 -56.43 23.38 -0.02
N GLU A 440 -55.41 22.55 -0.25
CA GLU A 440 -54.07 22.77 0.31
C GLU A 440 -53.48 24.10 -0.15
N LYS A 441 -53.66 24.46 -1.42
CA LYS A 441 -53.19 25.74 -1.96
C LYS A 441 -53.86 26.92 -1.28
N MET A 442 -55.17 26.87 -1.06
CA MET A 442 -55.90 27.91 -0.33
C MET A 442 -55.37 28.09 1.10
N LEU A 443 -55.12 26.99 1.82
CA LEU A 443 -54.56 27.04 3.19
C LEU A 443 -53.14 27.62 3.22
N VAL A 444 -52.31 27.30 2.23
CA VAL A 444 -50.95 27.85 2.12
C VAL A 444 -50.98 29.34 1.78
N GLU A 445 -51.92 29.79 0.94
CA GLU A 445 -52.13 31.21 0.64
C GLU A 445 -52.56 31.99 1.90
N GLU A 446 -53.50 31.45 2.69
CA GLU A 446 -53.91 32.05 3.96
C GLU A 446 -52.73 32.15 4.96
N LEU A 447 -51.92 31.10 5.06
CA LEU A 447 -50.71 31.09 5.88
C LEU A 447 -49.68 32.12 5.38
N ALA A 448 -49.55 32.29 4.07
CA ALA A 448 -48.67 33.28 3.47
C ALA A 448 -49.11 34.71 3.83
N ASP A 449 -50.40 35.02 3.79
CA ASP A 449 -50.91 36.35 4.14
C ASP A 449 -50.76 36.66 5.64
N MET A 450 -51.01 35.68 6.51
CA MET A 450 -50.67 35.81 7.94
C MET A 450 -49.17 36.06 8.17
N SER A 451 -48.30 35.41 7.40
CA SER A 451 -46.85 35.58 7.52
C SER A 451 -46.38 36.99 7.08
N LYS A 452 -46.95 37.55 6.00
CA LYS A 452 -46.63 38.91 5.52
C LYS A 452 -46.97 39.96 6.58
N ASN A 453 -48.13 39.81 7.24
CA ASN A 453 -48.54 40.71 8.32
C ASN A 453 -47.60 40.64 9.53
N LYS A 454 -47.05 39.46 9.87
CA LYS A 454 -46.05 39.31 10.93
C LYS A 454 -44.71 39.97 10.57
N VAL A 455 -44.23 39.80 9.34
CA VAL A 455 -42.97 40.42 8.88
C VAL A 455 -43.09 41.95 8.78
N ALA A 456 -44.26 42.47 8.42
CA ALA A 456 -44.53 43.91 8.44
C ALA A 456 -44.50 44.50 9.87
N ASN A 457 -44.98 43.75 10.86
CA ASN A 457 -44.94 44.17 12.27
C ASN A 457 -43.56 44.00 12.93
N SER A 458 -42.71 43.07 12.48
CA SER A 458 -41.37 42.85 13.07
C SER A 458 -40.28 43.79 12.51
N ARG A 459 -40.61 44.62 11.50
CA ARG A 459 -39.69 45.61 10.90
C ARG A 459 -39.93 47.04 11.39
N ARG A 460 -40.90 47.23 12.30
CA ARG A 460 -41.03 48.43 13.15
C ARG A 460 -40.34 48.16 14.47
#